data_AF-A0A7X3XWP2-F1
#
_entry.id   AF-A0A7X3XWP2-F1
#
_cell.length_a   1.000
_cell.length_b   1.000
_cell.length_c   1.000
_cell.angle_alpha   90.00
_cell.angle_beta   90.00
_cell.angle_gamma   90.00
#
_symmetry.space_group_name_H-M   'P 1'
#
loop_
_entity.id
_entity.type
_entity.pdbx_description
1 polymer ?
#
loop_
_entity_poly.entity_id
_entity_poly.type
_entity_poly.pdbx_seq_one_letter_code
_entity_poly.pdbx_strand_id
1 'polypeptide(L)'
;MPDRLRLAARHRRALEALLRQYLPGVEVWAYGSRVNGRGHEGSDLDLVLRGLRLEKIPIARLMDFEEAVRESTIPFLVEARDWARLPERFHREIEREYVVVVGGDPS
;
A
#
# COMPACT_ATOMS: atom_id res chain seq x y z
N MET A 1 12.49 -14.85 3.98
CA MET A 1 11.96 -14.79 2.61
C MET A 1 12.55 -13.56 1.95
N PRO A 2 13.16 -13.64 0.75
CA PRO A 2 13.63 -12.45 0.06
C PRO A 2 12.45 -11.50 -0.15
N ASP A 3 12.65 -10.23 0.18
CA ASP A 3 11.64 -9.18 -0.01
C ASP A 3 11.32 -9.10 -1.50
N ARG A 4 10.16 -9.64 -1.90
CA ARG A 4 9.72 -9.67 -3.31
C ARG A 4 9.36 -8.27 -3.81
N LEU A 5 9.18 -7.32 -2.89
CA LEU A 5 8.86 -5.95 -3.23
C LEU A 5 10.12 -5.23 -3.74
N ARG A 6 10.11 -4.89 -5.03
CA ARG A 6 11.15 -4.06 -5.65
C ARG A 6 11.01 -2.61 -5.22
N LEU A 7 11.50 -2.33 -4.02
CA LEU A 7 11.48 -1.01 -3.40
C LEU A 7 12.75 -0.78 -2.59
N ALA A 8 13.45 0.32 -2.87
CA ALA A 8 14.62 0.69 -2.08
C ALA A 8 14.24 0.86 -0.60
N ALA A 9 15.06 0.31 0.30
CA ALA A 9 14.77 0.29 1.74
C ALA A 9 14.45 1.68 2.33
N ARG A 10 15.09 2.74 1.82
CA ARG A 10 14.81 4.14 2.23
C ARG A 10 13.38 4.57 1.91
N HIS A 11 12.87 4.25 0.72
CA HIS A 11 11.52 4.61 0.31
C HIS A 11 10.49 3.72 1.01
N ARG A 12 10.81 2.44 1.24
CA ARG A 12 9.98 1.53 2.06
C ARG A 12 9.79 2.07 3.47
N ARG A 13 10.87 2.52 4.12
CA ARG A 13 10.80 3.12 5.47
C ARG A 13 9.99 4.42 5.49
N ALA A 14 10.19 5.31 4.52
CA ALA A 14 9.42 6.55 4.42
C ALA A 14 7.93 6.26 4.24
N LEU A 15 7.59 5.34 3.34
CA LEU A 15 6.21 4.91 3.10
C LEU A 15 5.58 4.28 4.34
N GLU A 16 6.27 3.36 5.01
CA GLU A 16 5.78 2.75 6.25
C GLU A 16 5.52 3.77 7.35
N ALA A 17 6.37 4.80 7.47
CA ALA A 17 6.18 5.87 8.45
C ALA A 17 4.91 6.67 8.15
N LEU A 18 4.70 7.06 6.88
CA LEU A 18 3.48 7.75 6.44
C LEU A 18 2.23 6.88 6.66
N LEU A 19 2.28 5.60 6.32
CA LEU A 19 1.17 4.68 6.53
C LEU A 19 0.78 4.58 8.01
N ARG A 20 1.76 4.43 8.92
CA ARG A 20 1.48 4.38 10.36
C ARG A 20 0.94 5.70 10.92
N GLN A 21 1.38 6.83 10.38
CA GLN A 21 0.96 8.16 10.82
C GLN A 21 -0.48 8.49 10.39
N TYR A 22 -0.82 8.27 9.12
CA TYR A 22 -2.10 8.68 8.54
C TYR A 22 -3.17 7.58 8.56
N LEU A 23 -2.74 6.31 8.54
CA LEU A 23 -3.61 5.14 8.47
C LEU A 23 -3.28 4.13 9.59
N PRO A 24 -3.33 4.54 10.87
CA PRO A 24 -3.03 3.64 11.98
C PRO A 24 -3.99 2.46 12.03
N GLY A 25 -3.46 1.25 12.25
CA GLY A 25 -4.23 0.01 12.34
C GLY A 25 -4.74 -0.55 11.00
N VAL A 26 -4.39 0.09 9.87
CA VAL A 26 -4.72 -0.41 8.52
C VAL A 26 -3.66 -1.40 8.08
N GLU A 27 -4.08 -2.58 7.65
CA GLU A 27 -3.19 -3.55 7.01
C GLU A 27 -2.97 -3.12 5.55
N VAL A 28 -1.71 -3.14 5.10
CA VAL A 28 -1.33 -2.62 3.78
C VAL A 28 -0.60 -3.68 2.98
N TRP A 29 -1.15 -3.98 1.81
CA TRP A 29 -0.59 -4.93 0.87
C TRP A 29 -0.09 -4.20 -0.38
N ALA A 30 1.14 -4.46 -0.79
CA ALA A 30 1.62 -4.11 -2.12
C ALA A 30 1.28 -5.24 -3.09
N TYR A 31 0.89 -4.88 -4.31
CA TYR A 31 0.62 -5.80 -5.40
C TYR A 31 1.14 -5.23 -6.73
N GLY A 32 0.88 -5.92 -7.83
CA GLY A 32 1.19 -5.41 -9.16
C GLY A 32 2.66 -5.57 -9.56
N SER A 33 3.13 -4.64 -10.40
CA SER A 33 4.39 -4.79 -11.15
C SER A 33 5.62 -4.93 -10.24
N ARG A 34 5.65 -4.19 -9.12
CA ARG A 34 6.75 -4.21 -8.15
C ARG A 34 6.83 -5.48 -7.31
N VAL A 35 5.77 -6.31 -7.32
CA VAL A 35 5.72 -7.61 -6.62
C VAL A 35 5.96 -8.77 -7.57
N ASN A 36 5.34 -8.75 -8.75
CA ASN A 36 5.44 -9.83 -9.74
C ASN A 36 6.73 -9.83 -10.58
N GLY A 37 7.67 -8.93 -10.26
CA GLY A 37 8.96 -8.83 -10.93
C GLY A 37 8.95 -8.16 -12.31
N ARG A 38 7.80 -7.64 -12.77
CA ARG A 38 7.68 -6.88 -14.02
C ARG A 38 7.89 -5.38 -13.85
N GLY A 39 8.06 -4.91 -12.62
CA GLY A 39 8.23 -3.50 -12.28
C GLY A 39 9.64 -2.98 -12.59
N HIS A 40 9.67 -1.74 -13.11
CA HIS A 40 10.85 -0.93 -13.33
C HIS A 40 10.95 0.19 -12.27
N GLU A 41 12.07 0.90 -12.17
CA GLU A 41 12.29 1.90 -11.11
C GLU A 41 11.26 3.05 -11.10
N GLY A 42 10.74 3.41 -12.28
CA GLY A 42 9.69 4.42 -12.46
C GLY A 42 8.26 3.87 -12.48
N SER A 43 8.05 2.57 -12.24
CA SER A 43 6.69 2.02 -12.16
C SER A 43 5.96 2.52 -10.93
N ASP A 44 4.65 2.67 -11.00
CA ASP A 44 3.86 3.04 -9.84
C ASP A 44 3.91 1.94 -8.76
N LEU A 45 3.60 2.31 -7.52
CA LEU A 45 3.47 1.38 -6.41
C LEU A 45 1.99 1.20 -6.08
N ASP A 46 1.45 0.05 -6.46
CA ASP A 46 0.07 -0.32 -6.18
C ASP A 46 -0.05 -0.85 -4.75
N LEU A 47 -0.86 -0.17 -3.94
CA LEU A 47 -1.17 -0.53 -2.57
C LEU A 47 -2.67 -0.76 -2.39
N VAL A 48 -2.98 -1.75 -1.58
CA VAL A 48 -4.31 -2.03 -1.08
C VAL A 48 -4.31 -1.80 0.43
N LEU A 49 -5.27 -0.99 0.85
CA LEU A 49 -5.48 -0.61 2.23
C LEU A 49 -6.67 -1.41 2.78
N ARG A 50 -6.41 -2.27 3.74
CA ARG A 50 -7.40 -3.11 4.41
C ARG A 50 -7.71 -2.47 5.76
N GLY A 51 -8.82 -1.74 5.80
CA GLY A 51 -9.32 -1.14 7.03
C GLY A 51 -9.57 -2.20 8.11
N LEU A 52 -9.64 -1.75 9.36
CA LEU A 52 -10.01 -2.61 10.49
C LEU A 52 -11.33 -3.32 10.18
N ARG A 53 -11.36 -4.65 10.40
CA ARG A 53 -12.51 -5.51 10.08
C ARG A 53 -12.99 -5.43 8.62
N LEU A 54 -12.12 -5.01 7.70
CA LEU A 54 -12.44 -4.79 6.28
C LEU A 54 -13.53 -3.71 6.06
N GLU A 55 -13.64 -2.76 6.98
CA GLU A 55 -14.51 -1.60 6.82
C GLU A 55 -13.88 -0.54 5.91
N LYS A 56 -14.73 0.29 5.31
CA LYS A 56 -14.30 1.39 4.43
C LYS A 56 -13.48 2.40 5.23
N ILE A 57 -12.31 2.75 4.71
CA ILE A 57 -11.46 3.80 5.27
C ILE A 57 -12.12 5.15 4.95
N PRO A 58 -12.20 6.10 5.91
CA PRO A 58 -12.69 7.45 5.64
C PRO A 58 -11.92 8.12 4.50
N ILE A 59 -12.65 8.75 3.57
CA ILE A 59 -12.04 9.40 2.39
C ILE A 59 -11.00 10.45 2.81
N ALA A 60 -11.29 11.24 3.84
CA ALA A 60 -10.37 12.24 4.35
C ALA A 60 -9.00 11.66 4.68
N ARG A 61 -8.94 10.51 5.38
CA ARG A 61 -7.67 9.85 5.72
C ARG A 61 -6.91 9.34 4.50
N LEU A 62 -7.62 8.91 3.45
CA LEU A 62 -7.00 8.52 2.18
C LEU A 62 -6.38 9.73 1.49
N MET A 63 -7.12 10.85 1.45
CA MET A 63 -6.64 12.11 0.86
C MET A 63 -5.43 12.67 1.61
N ASP A 64 -5.48 12.71 2.94
CA ASP A 64 -4.37 13.19 3.78
C ASP A 64 -3.10 12.35 3.54
N PHE A 65 -3.26 11.02 3.40
CA PHE A 65 -2.15 10.12 3.07
C PHE A 65 -1.59 10.39 1.66
N GLU A 66 -2.45 10.51 0.65
CA GLU A 66 -2.03 10.81 -0.72
C GLU A 66 -1.27 12.14 -0.83
N GLU A 67 -1.73 13.17 -0.11
CA GLU A 67 -1.07 14.47 -0.03
C GLU A 67 0.30 14.34 0.65
N ALA A 68 0.39 13.65 1.78
CA ALA A 68 1.65 13.45 2.48
C ALA A 68 2.68 12.64 1.67
N VAL A 69 2.22 11.68 0.87
CA VAL A 69 3.10 10.96 -0.07
C VAL A 69 3.59 11.90 -1.18
N ARG A 70 2.73 12.76 -1.72
CA ARG A 70 3.10 13.73 -2.76
C ARG A 70 4.13 14.75 -2.27
N GLU A 71 4.06 15.14 -1.00
CA GLU A 71 5.03 16.04 -0.36
C GLU A 71 6.32 15.33 0.09
N SER A 72 6.35 14.00 0.02
CA SER A 72 7.49 13.19 0.46
C SER A 72 8.62 13.10 -0.57
N THR A 73 9.73 12.46 -0.18
CA THR A 73 10.88 12.20 -1.05
C THR A 73 10.73 10.95 -1.93
N ILE A 74 9.55 10.33 -1.96
CA ILE A 74 9.27 9.13 -2.75
C ILE A 74 9.18 9.51 -4.25
N PRO A 75 10.07 8.99 -5.12
CA PRO A 75 10.20 9.51 -6.49
C PRO A 75 9.24 8.89 -7.51
N PHE A 76 8.20 8.18 -7.07
CA PHE A 76 7.24 7.47 -7.93
C PHE A 76 5.83 7.59 -7.36
N LEU A 77 4.81 7.37 -8.19
CA LEU A 77 3.42 7.43 -7.77
C LEU A 77 3.08 6.25 -6.85
N VAL A 78 2.33 6.52 -5.79
CA VAL A 78 1.76 5.51 -4.91
C VAL A 78 0.25 5.50 -5.11
N GLU A 79 -0.26 4.42 -5.67
CA GLU A 79 -1.70 4.22 -5.85
C GLU A 79 -2.25 3.42 -4.66
N ALA A 80 -2.92 4.09 -3.72
CA ALA A 80 -3.52 3.43 -2.56
C ALA A 80 -5.04 3.27 -2.75
N ARG A 81 -5.52 2.02 -2.72
CA ARG A 81 -6.95 1.70 -2.90
C ARG A 81 -7.53 1.06 -1.64
N ASP A 82 -8.70 1.52 -1.21
CA ASP A 82 -9.45 0.90 -0.12
C ASP A 82 -10.03 -0.46 -0.55
N TRP A 83 -9.62 -1.52 0.13
CA TRP A 83 -10.08 -2.88 -0.10
C TRP A 83 -11.60 -2.99 -0.10
N ALA A 84 -12.28 -2.35 0.86
CA ALA A 84 -13.73 -2.43 1.02
C ALA A 84 -14.51 -1.74 -0.10
N ARG A 85 -13.83 -0.99 -0.97
CA ARG A 85 -14.40 -0.31 -2.15
C ARG A 85 -14.04 -1.00 -3.46
N LEU A 86 -13.06 -1.91 -3.44
CA LEU A 86 -12.66 -2.65 -4.61
C LEU A 86 -13.71 -3.74 -4.93
N PRO A 87 -14.06 -3.93 -6.21
CA PRO A 87 -14.85 -5.08 -6.63
C PRO A 87 -14.15 -6.40 -6.30
N GLU A 88 -14.92 -7.42 -5.93
CA GLU A 88 -14.42 -8.74 -5.48
C GLU A 88 -13.48 -9.45 -6.48
N ARG A 89 -13.62 -9.16 -7.78
CA ARG A 89 -12.69 -9.65 -8.81
C ARG A 89 -11.24 -9.23 -8.53
N PHE A 90 -11.04 -7.99 -8.08
CA PHE A 90 -9.70 -7.47 -7.76
C PHE A 90 -9.17 -8.14 -6.50
N HIS A 91 -10.03 -8.42 -5.51
CA HIS A 91 -9.61 -9.13 -4.30
C HIS A 91 -8.95 -10.46 -4.65
N ARG A 92 -9.58 -11.25 -5.53
CA ARG A 92 -9.04 -12.53 -6.00
C ARG A 92 -7.74 -12.41 -6.78
N GLU A 93 -7.53 -11.31 -7.51
CA GLU A 93 -6.29 -11.06 -8.24
C GLU A 93 -5.16 -10.66 -7.29
N ILE A 94 -5.44 -9.79 -6.34
CA ILE A 94 -4.47 -9.30 -5.35
C ILE A 94 -4.04 -10.44 -4.41
N GLU A 95 -4.97 -11.26 -3.94
CA GLU A 95 -4.69 -12.39 -3.05
C GLU A 95 -3.77 -13.45 -3.66
N ARG A 96 -3.71 -13.54 -5.00
CA ARG A 96 -2.79 -14.46 -5.69
C ARG A 96 -1.34 -14.05 -5.52
N GLU A 97 -1.06 -12.75 -5.48
CA GLU A 97 0.29 -12.23 -5.47
C GLU A 97 0.37 -10.83 -4.82
N TYR A 98 0.69 -10.83 -3.53
CA TYR A 98 0.90 -9.62 -2.74
C TYR A 98 2.08 -9.74 -1.78
N VAL A 99 2.54 -8.60 -1.28
CA VAL A 99 3.51 -8.48 -0.19
C VAL A 99 2.92 -7.59 0.89
N VAL A 100 2.95 -8.05 2.14
CA VAL A 100 2.56 -7.23 3.29
C VAL A 100 3.61 -6.15 3.52
N VAL A 101 3.21 -4.88 3.40
CA VAL A 101 4.06 -3.71 3.65
C VAL A 101 3.95 -3.29 5.12
N VAL A 102 2.72 -3.21 5.61
CA VAL A 102 2.40 -2.93 7.02
C VAL A 102 1.40 -3.99 7.46
N GLY A 103 1.77 -4.80 8.46
CA GLY A 103 0.83 -5.70 9.10
C GLY A 103 -0.19 -4.88 9.90
N GLY A 104 -1.47 -5.20 9.79
CA GLY A 104 -2.46 -4.65 10.71
C GLY A 104 -2.10 -5.11 12.11
N ASP A 105 -1.91 -4.17 13.04
CA ASP A 105 -1.64 -4.52 14.43
C ASP A 105 -2.88 -5.20 15.00
N PRO A 106 -2.81 -6.48 15.40
CA PRO A 106 -3.82 -7.04 16.28
C PRO A 106 -3.49 -6.44 17.66
N SER A 107 -4.11 -5.32 18.03
CA SER A 107 -4.09 -4.91 19.44
C SER A 107 -4.57 -6.06 20.33
#